data_AF-A0A3B0YV67-F1
#
_entry.id   AF-A0A3B0YV67-F1
#
_cell.length_a   1.000
_cell.length_b   1.000
_cell.length_c   1.000
_cell.angle_alpha   90.00
_cell.angle_beta   90.00
_cell.angle_gamma   90.00
#
_symmetry.space_group_name_H-M   'P 1'
#
loop_
_entity.id
_entity.type
_entity.pdbx_description
1 polymer ?
#
loop_
_entity_poly.entity_id
_entity_poly.type
_entity_poly.pdbx_seq_one_letter_code
_entity_poly.pdbx_strand_id
1 'polypeptide(L)'
;MKYLLYTLLFSFSQVVFAGIAPYTENEDFSKWQHVKYFKEFINSIPGDKYPAIVQGGAVLGGGVVYRALFNLKPSKYFKYKFTYGVTKHEYEKLRFRYTQKGFTLVHLQIVQLMAMKAYQAVWIKNDL
;
A
#
# COMPACT_ATOMS: atom_id res chain seq x y z
N MET A 1 -32.40 -27.10 -40.39
CA MET A 1 -31.32 -27.05 -39.38
C MET A 1 -30.41 -25.88 -39.71
N LYS A 2 -30.42 -24.83 -38.87
CA LYS A 2 -29.65 -23.60 -39.06
C LYS A 2 -28.35 -23.70 -38.27
N TYR A 3 -27.22 -23.47 -38.93
CA TYR A 3 -25.89 -23.37 -38.32
C TYR A 3 -25.83 -22.07 -37.50
N LEU A 4 -25.63 -22.18 -36.19
CA LEU A 4 -25.37 -21.05 -35.30
C LEU A 4 -23.86 -20.92 -35.16
N LEU A 5 -23.35 -19.86 -35.79
CA LEU A 5 -21.96 -19.46 -35.88
C LEU A 5 -21.47 -18.99 -34.48
N TYR A 6 -20.36 -19.56 -34.04
CA TYR A 6 -19.65 -19.20 -32.81
C TYR A 6 -19.04 -17.79 -32.93
N THR A 7 -19.36 -16.91 -31.99
CA THR A 7 -18.52 -15.73 -31.68
C THR A 7 -18.32 -15.67 -30.17
N LEU A 8 -17.31 -16.42 -29.73
CA LEU A 8 -16.78 -16.36 -28.37
C LEU A 8 -15.82 -15.16 -28.31
N LEU A 9 -16.31 -14.02 -27.84
CA LEU A 9 -15.51 -12.82 -27.60
C LEU A 9 -14.54 -13.10 -26.43
N PHE A 10 -13.30 -13.45 -26.77
CA PHE A 10 -12.17 -13.45 -25.84
C PHE A 10 -11.87 -12.01 -25.43
N SER A 11 -12.32 -11.60 -24.24
CA SER A 11 -11.79 -10.41 -23.58
C SER A 11 -10.38 -10.72 -23.08
N PHE A 12 -9.38 -10.26 -23.82
CA PHE A 12 -7.98 -10.25 -23.43
C PHE A 12 -7.79 -9.29 -22.24
N SER A 13 -7.89 -9.80 -21.01
CA SER A 13 -7.39 -9.09 -19.84
C SER A 13 -5.87 -9.22 -19.83
N GLN A 14 -5.17 -8.18 -20.29
CA GLN A 14 -3.72 -8.09 -20.10
C GLN A 14 -3.43 -7.85 -18.63
N VAL A 15 -3.18 -8.95 -17.89
CA VAL A 15 -2.53 -8.88 -16.58
C VAL A 15 -1.06 -8.63 -16.84
N VAL A 16 -0.62 -7.38 -16.66
CA VAL A 16 0.81 -7.06 -16.57
C VAL A 16 1.31 -7.62 -15.24
N PHE A 17 1.79 -8.87 -15.27
CA PHE A 17 2.60 -9.44 -14.20
C PHE A 17 3.98 -8.79 -14.25
N ALA A 18 4.12 -7.60 -13.66
CA ALA A 18 5.40 -7.25 -13.06
C ALA A 18 5.57 -8.24 -11.90
N GLY A 19 6.65 -9.04 -11.90
CA GLY A 19 6.86 -10.11 -10.93
C GLY A 19 6.74 -9.62 -9.48
N ILE A 20 5.56 -9.80 -8.88
CA ILE A 20 5.35 -9.72 -7.46
C ILE A 20 5.50 -11.15 -6.98
N ALA A 21 6.56 -11.40 -6.20
CA ALA A 21 6.76 -12.69 -5.54
C ALA A 21 5.46 -13.12 -4.84
N PRO A 22 5.11 -14.42 -4.86
CA PRO A 22 3.89 -14.91 -4.21
C PRO A 22 3.91 -14.52 -2.73
N TYR A 23 2.88 -13.80 -2.31
CA TYR A 23 2.66 -13.34 -0.95
C TYR A 23 2.33 -14.55 -0.06
N THR A 24 3.33 -15.07 0.64
CA THR A 24 3.15 -15.94 1.79
C THR A 24 2.85 -15.05 3.00
N GLU A 25 1.80 -15.35 3.76
CA GLU A 25 1.47 -14.62 4.99
C GLU A 25 2.54 -14.93 6.05
N ASN A 26 3.66 -14.21 6.00
CA ASN A 26 4.85 -14.45 6.84
C ASN A 26 4.83 -13.61 8.12
N GLU A 27 5.55 -14.12 9.12
CA GLU A 27 5.90 -13.53 10.42
C GLU A 27 6.58 -12.13 10.35
N ASP A 28 6.78 -11.58 9.16
CA ASP A 28 7.51 -10.33 8.91
C ASP A 28 6.68 -9.07 9.15
N PHE A 29 5.34 -9.17 9.17
CA PHE A 29 4.48 -8.03 9.47
C PHE A 29 4.38 -7.75 10.97
N SER A 30 4.31 -6.46 11.33
CA SER A 30 3.93 -6.08 12.69
C SER A 30 2.55 -6.64 13.06
N LYS A 31 2.28 -6.74 14.36
CA LYS A 31 0.94 -7.04 14.86
C LYS A 31 -0.07 -5.99 14.37
N TRP A 32 -1.31 -6.42 14.16
CA TRP A 32 -2.44 -5.52 13.90
C TRP A 32 -2.67 -4.61 15.11
N GLN A 33 -2.75 -3.31 14.87
CA GLN A 33 -2.85 -2.31 15.93
C GLN A 33 -3.83 -1.20 15.56
N HIS A 34 -4.56 -0.69 16.53
CA HIS A 34 -5.33 0.54 16.37
C HIS A 34 -4.42 1.74 16.15
N VAL A 35 -4.97 2.80 15.55
CA VAL A 35 -4.22 4.00 15.11
C VAL A 35 -3.29 4.60 16.18
N LYS A 36 -3.68 4.59 17.46
CA LYS A 36 -2.86 5.11 18.56
C LYS A 36 -1.58 4.29 18.72
N TYR A 37 -1.72 2.98 18.91
CA TYR A 37 -0.59 2.07 19.09
C TYR A 37 0.26 1.95 17.84
N PHE A 38 -0.36 2.01 16.65
CA PHE A 38 0.37 1.99 15.39
C PHE A 38 1.30 3.19 15.24
N LYS A 39 0.86 4.39 15.66
CA LYS A 39 1.70 5.59 15.68
C LYS A 39 2.89 5.44 16.62
N GLU A 40 2.63 4.96 17.83
CA GLU A 40 3.67 4.70 18.84
C GLU A 40 4.69 3.68 18.32
N PHE A 41 4.22 2.58 17.74
CA PHE A 41 5.05 1.55 17.14
C PHE A 41 5.91 2.09 15.99
N ILE A 42 5.33 2.81 15.01
CA ILE A 42 6.11 3.39 13.91
C ILE A 42 7.20 4.33 14.42
N ASN A 43 6.91 5.15 15.42
CA ASN A 43 7.90 6.07 15.99
C ASN A 43 9.01 5.35 16.76
N SER A 44 8.79 4.10 17.18
CA SER A 44 9.79 3.27 17.86
C SER A 44 10.74 2.55 16.91
N ILE A 45 10.46 2.56 15.60
CA ILE A 45 11.26 1.83 14.61
C ILE A 45 12.64 2.47 14.45
N PRO A 46 13.73 1.66 14.45
CA PRO A 46 15.07 2.14 14.15
C PRO A 46 15.17 2.99 12.88
N GLY A 47 15.94 4.08 12.94
CA GLY A 47 16.03 5.07 11.87
C GLY A 47 16.69 4.56 10.58
N ASP A 48 17.35 3.40 10.61
CA ASP A 48 17.92 2.69 9.46
C ASP A 48 16.88 1.83 8.72
N LYS A 49 15.64 1.77 9.18
CA LYS A 49 14.53 1.05 8.53
C LYS A 49 13.51 2.00 7.91
N TYR A 50 12.67 1.45 7.03
CA TYR A 50 11.51 2.14 6.47
C TYR A 50 10.33 1.17 6.30
N PRO A 51 9.07 1.64 6.36
CA PRO A 51 7.92 0.80 6.07
C PRO A 51 7.89 0.51 4.57
N ALA A 52 8.10 -0.74 4.17
CA ALA A 52 8.01 -1.19 2.78
C ALA A 52 6.55 -1.42 2.36
N ILE A 53 5.74 -1.93 3.29
CA ILE A 53 4.31 -2.18 3.11
C ILE A 53 3.58 -1.64 4.34
N VAL A 54 2.43 -1.00 4.12
CA VAL A 54 1.53 -0.52 5.18
C VAL A 54 0.14 -1.01 4.84
N GLN A 55 -0.42 -1.86 5.70
CA GLN A 55 -1.73 -2.44 5.50
C GLN A 55 -2.73 -1.88 6.51
N GLY A 56 -3.97 -1.70 6.06
CA GLY A 56 -5.14 -1.51 6.89
C GLY A 56 -6.08 -2.72 6.82
N GLY A 57 -6.80 -2.96 7.90
CA GLY A 57 -7.88 -3.94 8.00
C GLY A 57 -9.11 -3.27 8.61
N ALA A 58 -10.28 -3.48 8.00
CA ALA A 58 -11.54 -3.00 8.58
C ALA A 58 -11.89 -3.83 9.82
N VAL A 59 -12.38 -3.17 10.87
CA VAL A 59 -12.93 -3.85 12.05
C VAL A 59 -14.44 -3.67 12.15
N LEU A 60 -15.11 -4.61 12.82
CA LEU A 60 -16.53 -4.50 13.17
C LEU A 60 -16.77 -3.17 13.90
N GLY A 61 -17.77 -2.40 13.46
CA GLY A 61 -18.02 -1.04 13.95
C GLY A 61 -17.38 0.09 13.12
N GLY A 62 -16.77 -0.22 11.96
CA GLY A 62 -16.35 0.78 10.96
C GLY A 62 -14.97 1.42 11.20
N GLY A 63 -14.22 0.91 12.19
CA GLY A 63 -12.84 1.32 12.44
C GLY A 63 -11.82 0.67 11.51
N VAL A 64 -10.55 1.05 11.69
CA VAL A 64 -9.41 0.46 10.98
C VAL A 64 -8.31 0.07 11.97
N VAL A 65 -7.72 -1.11 11.77
CA VAL A 65 -6.45 -1.52 12.36
C VAL A 65 -5.37 -1.51 11.29
N TYR A 66 -4.12 -1.30 11.70
CA TYR A 66 -3.00 -1.18 10.79
C TYR A 66 -1.87 -2.13 11.17
N ARG A 67 -1.10 -2.54 10.17
CA ARG A 67 0.19 -3.21 10.35
C ARG A 67 1.16 -2.77 9.26
N ALA A 68 2.45 -2.97 9.47
CA ALA A 68 3.47 -2.64 8.49
C ALA A 68 4.59 -3.68 8.46
N LEU A 69 5.19 -3.83 7.28
CA LEU A 69 6.41 -4.58 7.05
C LEU A 69 7.56 -3.59 6.86
N PHE A 70 8.69 -3.84 7.50
CA PHE A 70 9.84 -2.93 7.46
C PHE A 70 11.06 -3.58 6.82
N ASN A 71 11.73 -2.82 5.97
CA ASN A 71 12.99 -3.20 5.37
C ASN A 71 14.10 -2.26 5.85
N LEU A 72 15.35 -2.72 5.74
CA LEU A 72 16.52 -1.86 5.88
C LEU A 72 16.57 -0.85 4.74
N LYS A 73 17.01 0.36 5.04
CA LYS A 73 17.29 1.38 4.03
C LYS A 73 18.52 0.94 3.22
N PRO A 74 18.46 0.97 1.88
CA PRO A 74 19.58 0.56 1.03
C PRO A 74 20.78 1.52 1.10
N SER A 75 20.57 2.76 1.56
CA SER A 75 21.63 3.76 1.69
C SER A 75 21.24 4.86 2.69
N LYS A 76 22.22 5.67 3.10
CA LYS A 76 21.99 6.88 3.91
C LYS A 76 21.21 7.98 3.16
N TYR A 77 21.19 7.92 1.83
CA TYR A 77 20.49 8.89 0.98
C TYR A 77 19.05 8.46 0.66
N PHE A 78 18.67 7.25 1.07
CA PHE A 78 17.32 6.75 0.88
C PHE A 78 16.32 7.53 1.73
N LYS A 79 15.33 8.11 1.06
CA LYS A 79 14.22 8.84 1.66
C LYS A 79 12.92 8.08 1.43
N TYR A 80 12.02 8.16 2.40
CA TYR A 80 10.69 7.59 2.27
C TYR A 80 9.60 8.53 2.79
N LYS A 81 8.38 8.33 2.32
CA LYS A 81 7.13 8.87 2.83
C LYS A 81 6.11 7.74 2.87
N PHE A 82 5.19 7.80 3.83
CA PHE A 82 4.08 6.86 3.86
C PHE A 82 2.84 7.53 4.44
N THR A 83 1.68 6.96 4.14
CA THR A 83 0.38 7.37 4.66
C THR A 83 -0.40 6.14 5.11
N TYR A 84 -1.33 6.34 6.04
CA TYR A 84 -2.28 5.33 6.45
C TYR A 84 -3.60 6.01 6.81
N GLY A 85 -4.72 5.39 6.41
CA GLY A 85 -6.05 5.85 6.81
C GLY A 85 -6.50 7.17 6.18
N VAL A 86 -5.83 7.63 5.11
CA VAL A 86 -6.18 8.91 4.48
C VAL A 86 -7.33 8.75 3.50
N THR A 87 -8.09 9.82 3.28
CA THR A 87 -9.17 9.85 2.29
C THR A 87 -8.63 9.83 0.86
N LYS A 88 -9.49 9.57 -0.14
CA LYS A 88 -9.11 9.67 -1.56
C LYS A 88 -8.57 11.07 -1.91
N HIS A 89 -9.24 12.11 -1.44
CA HIS A 89 -8.85 13.49 -1.73
C HIS A 89 -7.46 13.82 -1.18
N GLU A 90 -7.20 13.45 0.07
CA GLU A 90 -5.88 13.63 0.68
C GLU A 90 -4.81 12.78 0.00
N TYR A 91 -5.12 11.53 -0.35
CA TYR A 91 -4.22 10.67 -1.09
C TYR A 91 -3.77 11.30 -2.41
N GLU A 92 -4.70 11.78 -3.24
CA GLU A 92 -4.34 12.40 -4.53
C GLU A 92 -3.49 13.67 -4.35
N LYS A 93 -3.80 14.48 -3.34
CA LYS A 93 -3.00 15.67 -3.00
C LYS A 93 -1.57 15.29 -2.59
N LEU A 94 -1.41 14.24 -1.79
CA LEU A 94 -0.11 13.74 -1.35
C LEU A 94 0.66 13.06 -2.50
N ARG A 95 -0.03 12.25 -3.31
CA ARG A 95 0.51 11.62 -4.51
C ARG A 95 1.10 12.67 -5.44
N PHE A 96 0.32 13.68 -5.82
CA PHE A 96 0.81 14.77 -6.67
C PHE A 96 2.04 15.45 -6.08
N ARG A 97 1.99 15.83 -4.79
CA ARG A 97 3.11 16.48 -4.09
C ARG A 97 4.36 15.61 -4.05
N TYR A 98 4.24 14.31 -3.80
CA TYR A 98 5.38 13.41 -3.69
C TYR A 98 5.99 13.10 -5.05
N THR A 99 5.16 12.90 -6.08
CA THR A 99 5.63 12.78 -7.47
C THR A 99 6.43 14.01 -7.90
N GLN A 100 5.93 15.22 -7.62
CA GLN A 100 6.64 16.48 -7.94
C GLN A 100 7.99 16.59 -7.20
N LYS A 101 8.16 15.92 -6.07
CA LYS A 101 9.42 15.88 -5.31
C LYS A 101 10.34 14.73 -5.73
N GLY A 102 9.99 14.00 -6.79
CA GLY A 102 10.77 12.87 -7.32
C GLY A 102 10.65 11.60 -6.49
N PHE A 103 9.59 11.44 -5.69
CA PHE A 103 9.31 10.17 -5.04
C PHE A 103 8.53 9.23 -5.96
N THR A 104 8.83 7.94 -5.89
CA THR A 104 8.15 6.85 -6.59
C THR A 104 7.24 6.10 -5.62
N LEU A 105 5.98 5.88 -6.00
CA LEU A 105 5.04 5.04 -5.27
C LEU A 105 5.47 3.56 -5.40
N VAL A 106 5.67 2.87 -4.29
CA VAL A 106 6.08 1.45 -4.28
C VAL A 106 5.05 0.52 -3.64
N HIS A 107 4.12 1.08 -2.87
CA HIS A 107 3.00 0.32 -2.34
C HIS A 107 1.77 1.22 -2.19
N LEU A 108 0.60 0.68 -2.55
CA LEU A 108 -0.70 1.26 -2.30
C LEU A 108 -1.66 0.13 -1.88
N GLN A 109 -2.36 0.34 -0.79
CA GLN A 109 -3.54 -0.42 -0.41
C GLN A 109 -4.72 0.53 -0.26
N ILE A 110 -5.90 0.03 -0.62
CA ILE A 110 -7.17 0.72 -0.42
C ILE A 110 -8.07 -0.22 0.36
N VAL A 111 -8.50 0.20 1.54
CA VAL A 111 -9.41 -0.55 2.40
C VAL A 111 -10.80 0.04 2.27
N GLN A 112 -11.77 -0.78 1.89
CA GLN A 112 -13.18 -0.41 1.90
C GLN A 112 -13.71 -0.51 3.34
N LEU A 113 -14.22 0.61 3.86
CA LEU A 113 -14.98 0.70 5.10
C LEU A 113 -16.46 0.88 4.77
N MET A 114 -17.34 0.80 5.76
CA MET A 114 -18.79 0.90 5.55
C MET A 114 -19.21 2.13 4.73
N ALA A 115 -18.66 3.31 5.03
CA ALA A 115 -19.06 4.56 4.39
C ALA A 115 -17.95 5.22 3.54
N MET A 116 -16.73 4.68 3.56
CA MET A 116 -15.59 5.36 2.93
C MET A 116 -14.46 4.41 2.56
N LYS A 117 -13.50 4.90 1.78
CA LYS A 117 -12.24 4.22 1.47
C LYS A 117 -11.10 4.85 2.26
N ALA A 118 -10.27 4.02 2.87
CA ALA A 118 -9.05 4.41 3.53
C ALA A 118 -7.85 4.00 2.69
N TYR A 119 -6.97 4.95 2.37
CA TYR A 119 -5.79 4.74 1.54
C TYR A 119 -4.54 4.62 2.41
N GLN A 120 -3.70 3.62 2.11
CA GLN A 120 -2.39 3.40 2.73
C GLN A 120 -1.37 3.33 1.61
N ALA A 121 -0.28 4.08 1.69
CA ALA A 121 0.70 4.10 0.62
C ALA A 121 2.10 4.38 1.12
N VAL A 122 3.08 3.90 0.37
CA VAL A 122 4.51 4.08 0.62
C VAL A 122 5.16 4.63 -0.65
N TRP A 123 5.96 5.66 -0.48
CA TRP A 123 6.77 6.26 -1.52
C TRP A 123 8.22 6.30 -1.11
N ILE A 124 9.11 6.09 -2.07
CA ILE A 124 10.56 6.08 -1.85
C ILE A 124 11.23 7.05 -2.83
N LYS A 125 12.41 7.52 -2.45
CA LYS A 125 13.31 8.29 -3.30
C LYS A 125 14.74 7.91 -2.95
N ASN A 126 15.54 7.64 -3.97
CA ASN A 126 16.98 7.46 -3.80
C ASN A 126 17.68 8.67 -4.41
N ASP A 127 18.23 9.53 -3.56
CA ASP A 127 19.05 10.66 -3.99
C ASP A 127 20.50 10.16 -4.09
N LEU A 128 20.84 9.46 -5.17
CA LEU A 128 22.23 9.07 -5.47
C LEU A 128 23.08 10.31 -5.78
#